data_AF-A0A1F9CLM1-F1
#
_entry.id   AF-A0A1F9CLM1-F1
#
_cell.length_a   1.000
_cell.length_b   1.000
_cell.length_c   1.000
_cell.angle_alpha   90.00
_cell.angle_beta   90.00
_cell.angle_gamma   90.00
#
_symmetry.space_group_name_H-M   'P 1'
#
loop_
_entity.id
_entity.type
_entity.pdbx_description
1 polymer ?
#
loop_
_entity_poly.entity_id
_entity_poly.type
_entity_poly.pdbx_seq_one_letter_code
_entity_poly.pdbx_strand_id
1 'polypeptide(L)'
;MCDDELFCKVCEDKFMIYDAYAFKLLHEQGNRRKTLRDEQGQVLGAYYETYDYNKLKLFFISVLLRAGLSDVFFFKHVKVGPYLEQLKDAVDAGAAPASNDFAVFLAYYDEIKRGPILFPPSQKRIQKIKFFYFHIGQVIFYIKIDKRATPQELQPIILQPSGKLVLMTLSHKDPANFDILKGIERIRHGIE
;
A
#
# COMPACT_ATOMS: atom_id res chain seq x y z
N MET A 1 -10.79 21.71 -14.41
CA MET A 1 -9.86 20.91 -15.22
C MET A 1 -8.47 21.35 -14.79
N CYS A 2 -7.72 20.49 -14.10
CA CYS A 2 -6.36 20.82 -13.66
C CYS A 2 -5.38 20.33 -14.73
N ASP A 3 -4.31 21.11 -14.96
CA ASP A 3 -3.30 20.83 -15.99
C ASP A 3 -2.65 19.47 -15.76
N ASP A 4 -2.23 18.84 -16.87
CA ASP A 4 -1.73 17.47 -16.90
C ASP A 4 -0.39 17.26 -16.15
N GLU A 5 0.29 18.33 -15.74
CA GLU A 5 1.65 18.26 -15.16
C GLU A 5 1.73 18.68 -13.68
N LEU A 6 0.74 19.41 -13.14
CA LEU A 6 0.78 19.87 -11.74
C LEU A 6 -0.63 19.97 -11.16
N PHE A 7 -0.86 19.34 -10.01
CA PHE A 7 -2.13 19.46 -9.31
C PHE A 7 -2.34 20.91 -8.84
N CYS A 8 -3.47 21.48 -9.24
CA CYS A 8 -3.93 22.76 -8.74
C CYS A 8 -4.15 22.67 -7.21
N LYS A 9 -4.10 23.82 -6.51
CA LYS A 9 -4.30 23.89 -5.05
C LYS A 9 -5.57 23.15 -4.59
N VAL A 10 -6.66 23.27 -5.36
CA VAL A 10 -7.94 22.59 -5.06
C VAL A 10 -7.80 21.07 -5.10
N CYS A 11 -7.01 20.51 -6.02
CA CYS A 11 -6.73 19.07 -6.06
C CYS A 11 -5.82 18.66 -4.89
N GLU A 12 -4.80 19.44 -4.57
CA GLU A 12 -3.93 19.18 -3.42
C GLU A 12 -4.71 19.18 -2.09
N ASP A 13 -5.63 20.14 -1.91
CA ASP A 13 -6.49 20.22 -0.73
C ASP A 13 -7.35 18.94 -0.57
N LYS A 14 -7.77 18.29 -1.66
CA LYS A 14 -8.46 16.98 -1.61
C LYS A 14 -7.52 15.88 -1.10
N PHE A 15 -6.27 15.84 -1.57
CA PHE A 15 -5.29 14.84 -1.16
C PHE A 15 -4.91 14.95 0.31
N MET A 16 -4.81 16.18 0.83
CA MET A 16 -4.42 16.45 2.21
C MET A 16 -5.28 15.72 3.24
N ILE A 17 -6.57 15.51 2.96
CA ILE A 17 -7.48 14.76 3.84
C ILE A 17 -7.02 13.31 3.99
N TYR A 18 -6.61 12.68 2.89
CA TYR A 18 -6.15 11.29 2.87
C TYR A 18 -4.73 11.16 3.40
N ASP A 19 -3.84 12.10 3.04
CA ASP A 19 -2.45 12.16 3.50
C ASP A 19 -2.40 12.33 5.03
N ALA A 20 -3.19 13.25 5.59
CA ALA A 20 -3.28 13.45 7.04
C ALA A 20 -3.80 12.20 7.76
N TYR A 21 -4.81 11.53 7.20
CA TYR A 21 -5.32 10.29 7.76
C TYR A 21 -4.26 9.18 7.78
N ALA A 22 -3.59 8.95 6.65
CA ALA A 22 -2.58 7.92 6.54
C ALA A 22 -1.35 8.20 7.43
N PHE A 23 -0.91 9.46 7.51
CA PHE A 23 0.17 9.86 8.42
C PHE A 23 -0.20 9.58 9.87
N LYS A 24 -1.40 10.01 10.30
CA LYS A 24 -1.89 9.76 11.66
C LYS A 24 -1.98 8.26 11.97
N LEU A 25 -2.53 7.45 11.05
CA LEU A 25 -2.68 6.01 11.25
C LEU A 25 -1.33 5.29 11.27
N LEU A 26 -0.53 5.48 10.21
CA LEU A 26 0.68 4.70 9.96
C LEU A 26 1.89 5.20 10.74
N HIS A 27 1.94 6.47 11.13
CA HIS A 27 3.06 7.04 11.87
C HIS A 27 2.73 7.30 13.33
N GLU A 28 1.77 8.19 13.61
CA GLU A 28 1.48 8.65 14.99
C GLU A 28 0.86 7.55 15.87
N GLN A 29 0.04 6.68 15.27
CA GLN A 29 -0.67 5.63 15.99
C GLN A 29 0.06 4.28 15.98
N GLY A 30 1.39 4.27 15.80
CA GLY A 30 2.17 3.03 15.82
C GLY A 30 1.99 2.18 17.08
N ASN A 31 1.71 2.82 18.23
CA ASN A 31 1.43 2.14 19.50
C ASN A 31 0.07 1.40 19.54
N ARG A 32 -0.85 1.67 18.60
CA ARG A 32 -2.13 0.97 18.50
C ARG A 32 -2.02 -0.35 17.74
N ARG A 33 -0.85 -0.63 17.15
CA ARG A 33 -0.59 -1.87 16.43
C ARG A 33 -0.56 -3.04 17.41
N LYS A 34 -1.27 -4.11 17.08
CA LYS A 34 -1.19 -5.40 17.75
C LYS A 34 -0.22 -6.30 16.99
N THR A 35 0.48 -7.18 17.72
CA THR A 35 1.40 -8.15 17.09
C THR A 35 0.60 -9.25 16.38
N LEU A 36 0.97 -9.55 15.14
CA LEU A 36 0.49 -10.71 14.39
C LEU A 36 1.48 -11.86 14.56
N ARG A 37 0.99 -13.04 14.97
CA ARG A 37 1.80 -14.25 15.16
C ARG A 37 1.20 -15.42 14.38
N ASP A 38 2.03 -16.40 14.00
CA ASP A 38 1.53 -17.71 13.56
C ASP A 38 1.15 -18.60 14.77
N GLU A 39 0.63 -19.78 14.47
CA GLU A 39 0.29 -20.83 15.44
C GLU A 39 1.49 -21.25 16.31
N GLN A 40 2.71 -21.14 15.78
CA GLN A 40 3.95 -21.46 16.50
C GLN A 40 4.46 -20.29 17.35
N GLY A 41 3.73 -19.18 17.39
CA GLY A 41 4.04 -17.98 18.18
C GLY A 41 5.10 -17.08 17.56
N GLN A 42 5.58 -17.35 16.33
CA GLN A 42 6.52 -16.48 15.64
C GLN A 42 5.83 -15.21 15.15
N VAL A 43 6.49 -14.06 15.33
CA VAL A 43 5.98 -12.77 14.86
C VAL A 43 6.03 -12.70 13.33
N LEU A 44 4.86 -12.55 12.70
CA LEU A 44 4.73 -12.37 11.25
C LEU A 44 4.59 -10.90 10.85
N GLY A 45 4.19 -10.05 11.79
CA GLY A 45 3.89 -8.66 11.52
C GLY A 45 3.12 -7.97 12.63
N ALA A 46 2.36 -6.97 12.23
CA ALA A 46 1.46 -6.25 13.10
C ALA A 46 0.14 -5.96 12.38
N TYR A 47 -0.89 -5.57 13.13
CA TYR A 47 -2.15 -5.14 12.55
C TYR A 47 -2.84 -4.05 13.38
N TYR A 48 -3.73 -3.30 12.73
CA TYR A 48 -4.73 -2.48 13.40
C TYR A 48 -6.09 -3.18 13.32
N GLU A 49 -6.85 -3.18 14.41
CA GLU A 49 -8.18 -3.84 14.45
C GLU A 49 -9.17 -3.20 13.46
N THR A 50 -9.11 -1.88 13.35
CA THR A 50 -10.04 -1.09 12.54
C THR A 50 -9.30 0.07 11.90
N TYR A 51 -9.75 0.47 10.72
CA TYR A 51 -9.30 1.66 10.02
C TYR A 51 -10.40 2.15 9.07
N ASP A 52 -10.25 3.37 8.56
CA ASP A 52 -11.14 3.97 7.57
C ASP A 52 -10.64 3.53 6.19
N TYR A 53 -11.30 2.50 5.64
CA TYR A 53 -10.95 1.93 4.35
C TYR A 53 -10.93 2.99 3.25
N ASN A 54 -11.96 3.83 3.20
CA ASN A 54 -12.13 4.80 2.13
C ASN A 54 -10.95 5.79 2.13
N LYS A 55 -10.63 6.38 3.27
CA LYS A 55 -9.52 7.33 3.38
C LYS A 55 -8.17 6.68 3.11
N LEU A 56 -7.92 5.48 3.66
CA LEU A 56 -6.63 4.83 3.50
C LEU A 56 -6.41 4.35 2.06
N LYS A 57 -7.44 3.80 1.41
CA LYS A 57 -7.35 3.36 0.02
C LYS A 57 -7.15 4.55 -0.92
N LEU A 58 -7.87 5.65 -0.69
CA LEU A 58 -7.72 6.88 -1.48
C LEU A 58 -6.36 7.55 -1.27
N PHE A 59 -5.75 7.44 -0.09
CA PHE A 59 -4.35 7.84 0.11
C PHE A 59 -3.40 7.09 -0.84
N PHE A 60 -3.50 5.76 -0.90
CA PHE A 60 -2.61 4.98 -1.77
C PHE A 60 -2.88 5.25 -3.26
N ILE A 61 -4.15 5.40 -3.64
CA ILE A 61 -4.55 5.80 -5.00
C ILE A 61 -4.01 7.18 -5.34
N SER A 62 -4.09 8.16 -4.43
CA SER A 62 -3.58 9.52 -4.68
C SER A 62 -2.06 9.54 -4.83
N VAL A 63 -1.33 8.73 -4.06
CA VAL A 63 0.13 8.59 -4.24
C VAL A 63 0.46 8.00 -5.60
N LEU A 64 -0.25 6.94 -6.02
CA LEU A 64 -0.03 6.34 -7.34
C LEU A 64 -0.38 7.30 -8.48
N LEU A 65 -1.49 8.03 -8.35
CA LEU A 65 -1.92 9.02 -9.33
C LEU A 65 -0.88 10.13 -9.47
N ARG A 66 -0.43 10.72 -8.35
CA ARG A 66 0.64 11.74 -8.34
C ARG A 66 1.93 11.24 -8.96
N ALA A 67 2.35 10.02 -8.60
CA ALA A 67 3.54 9.41 -9.17
C ALA A 67 3.41 9.11 -10.68
N GLY A 68 2.21 8.76 -11.14
CA GLY A 68 1.92 8.47 -12.54
C GLY A 68 1.87 9.70 -13.46
N LEU A 69 1.50 10.85 -12.91
CA LEU A 69 1.47 12.14 -13.62
C LEU A 69 2.78 12.94 -13.49
N SER A 70 3.64 12.57 -12.54
CA SER A 70 4.88 13.30 -12.29
C SER A 70 5.98 12.98 -13.31
N ASP A 71 6.62 14.03 -13.84
CA ASP A 71 7.84 13.92 -14.66
C ASP A 71 9.15 13.91 -13.85
N VAL A 72 9.08 14.05 -12.52
CA VAL A 72 10.26 13.96 -11.65
C VAL A 72 10.94 12.60 -11.85
N PHE A 73 12.26 12.61 -12.08
CA PHE A 73 13.07 11.42 -12.34
C PHE A 73 12.86 10.29 -11.32
N PHE A 74 12.59 10.64 -10.07
CA PHE A 74 12.27 9.70 -8.99
C PHE A 74 11.08 8.78 -9.33
N PHE A 75 10.08 9.29 -10.05
CA PHE A 75 8.87 8.55 -10.43
C PHE A 75 8.88 8.02 -11.87
N LYS A 76 9.99 8.13 -12.60
CA LYS A 76 10.07 7.80 -14.04
C LYS A 76 9.61 6.38 -14.40
N HIS A 77 9.66 5.44 -13.46
CA HIS A 77 9.24 4.04 -13.65
C HIS A 77 7.75 3.79 -13.37
N VAL A 78 7.04 4.78 -12.85
CA VAL A 78 5.61 4.71 -12.56
C VAL A 78 4.82 5.06 -13.81
N LYS A 79 4.58 4.06 -14.65
CA LYS A 79 3.72 4.17 -15.83
C LYS A 79 2.37 3.51 -15.55
N VAL A 80 1.40 4.32 -15.15
CA VAL A 80 0.03 3.89 -14.81
C VAL A 80 -0.73 3.46 -16.07
N GLY A 81 -0.53 4.13 -17.21
CA GLY A 81 -1.14 3.76 -18.48
C GLY A 81 -2.68 3.88 -18.45
N PRO A 82 -3.44 2.87 -18.90
CA PRO A 82 -4.89 2.99 -19.10
C PRO A 82 -5.71 3.13 -17.82
N TYR A 83 -5.08 3.02 -16.65
CA TYR A 83 -5.76 3.15 -15.37
C TYR A 83 -5.80 4.59 -14.85
N LEU A 84 -5.15 5.54 -15.54
CA LEU A 84 -5.01 6.92 -15.07
C LEU A 84 -6.36 7.58 -14.76
N GLU A 85 -7.31 7.50 -15.70
CA GLU A 85 -8.64 8.10 -15.54
C GLU A 85 -9.42 7.45 -14.39
N GLN A 86 -9.32 6.12 -14.22
CA GLN A 86 -9.98 5.44 -13.09
C GLN A 86 -9.42 5.88 -11.73
N LEU A 87 -8.12 6.18 -11.64
CA LEU A 87 -7.52 6.72 -10.41
C LEU A 87 -7.99 8.16 -10.16
N LYS A 88 -8.08 8.99 -11.20
CA LYS A 88 -8.62 10.36 -11.10
C LYS A 88 -10.07 10.34 -10.62
N ASP A 89 -10.92 9.54 -11.27
CA ASP A 89 -12.34 9.40 -10.93
C ASP A 89 -12.54 8.99 -9.47
N ALA A 90 -11.76 8.02 -8.98
CA ALA A 90 -11.84 7.57 -7.59
C ALA A 90 -11.52 8.68 -6.58
N VAL A 91 -10.46 9.45 -6.85
CA VAL A 91 -10.07 10.61 -6.01
C VAL A 91 -11.14 11.69 -6.09
N ASP A 92 -11.59 12.05 -7.29
CA ASP A 92 -12.54 13.14 -7.49
C ASP A 92 -13.91 12.86 -6.90
N ALA A 93 -14.37 11.60 -6.99
CA ALA A 93 -15.59 11.13 -6.33
C ALA A 93 -15.42 10.98 -4.81
N GLY A 94 -14.18 10.96 -4.30
CA GLY A 94 -13.89 10.69 -2.89
C GLY A 94 -14.35 9.28 -2.46
N ALA A 95 -14.41 8.35 -3.41
CA ALA A 95 -14.96 7.01 -3.23
C ALA A 95 -13.93 5.96 -3.64
N ALA A 96 -13.46 5.19 -2.67
CA ALA A 96 -12.49 4.13 -2.87
C ALA A 96 -13.09 2.99 -3.74
N PRO A 97 -12.34 2.51 -4.76
CA PRO A 97 -12.66 1.28 -5.48
C PRO A 97 -12.73 0.08 -4.54
N ALA A 98 -13.31 -1.03 -5.02
CA ALA A 98 -13.39 -2.27 -4.25
C ALA A 98 -12.00 -2.83 -3.90
N SER A 99 -11.93 -3.71 -2.89
CA SER A 99 -10.66 -4.28 -2.38
C SER A 99 -9.78 -4.87 -3.48
N ASN A 100 -10.37 -5.57 -4.44
CA ASN A 100 -9.66 -6.18 -5.54
C ASN A 100 -9.25 -5.19 -6.63
N ASP A 101 -9.96 -4.07 -6.77
CA ASP A 101 -9.58 -3.02 -7.72
C ASP A 101 -8.44 -2.21 -7.09
N PHE A 102 -7.31 -2.14 -7.79
CA PHE A 102 -6.10 -1.54 -7.26
C PHE A 102 -5.69 -2.11 -5.89
N ALA A 103 -5.81 -3.43 -5.71
CA ALA A 103 -5.56 -4.09 -4.43
C ALA A 103 -4.27 -3.61 -3.76
N VAL A 104 -4.38 -3.25 -2.47
CA VAL A 104 -3.28 -2.68 -1.69
C VAL A 104 -2.98 -3.56 -0.51
N PHE A 105 -1.71 -3.85 -0.24
CA PHE A 105 -1.27 -4.46 1.02
C PHE A 105 0.00 -3.77 1.51
N LEU A 106 0.23 -3.85 2.83
CA LEU A 106 1.32 -3.16 3.50
C LEU A 106 2.32 -4.16 4.06
N ALA A 107 3.57 -3.74 4.04
CA ALA A 107 4.66 -4.39 4.74
C ALA A 107 5.49 -3.33 5.47
N TYR A 108 6.29 -3.75 6.43
CA TYR A 108 7.22 -2.87 7.12
C TYR A 108 8.51 -3.61 7.43
N TYR A 109 9.60 -2.88 7.59
CA TYR A 109 10.85 -3.44 8.07
C TYR A 109 10.93 -3.29 9.59
N ASP A 110 11.13 -4.42 10.27
CA ASP A 110 11.35 -4.50 11.72
C ASP A 110 12.64 -3.78 12.14
N GLU A 111 13.73 -4.00 11.42
CA GLU A 111 15.09 -3.71 11.92
C GLU A 111 15.73 -2.43 11.35
N ILE A 112 14.97 -1.47 10.78
CA ILE A 112 15.59 -0.24 10.26
C ILE A 112 16.01 0.67 11.43
N LYS A 113 17.26 0.50 11.85
CA LYS A 113 17.96 1.39 12.80
C LYS A 113 18.43 2.70 12.17
N ARG A 114 18.29 2.87 10.84
CA ARG A 114 18.90 3.96 10.07
C ARG A 114 17.87 4.69 9.21
N GLY A 115 17.32 5.79 9.73
CA GLY A 115 16.66 6.86 8.97
C GLY A 115 15.49 6.46 8.06
N PRO A 116 14.83 7.43 7.41
CA PRO A 116 13.81 7.14 6.40
C PRO A 116 14.48 6.52 5.17
N ILE A 117 14.02 5.34 4.75
CA ILE A 117 14.45 4.73 3.50
C ILE A 117 13.61 5.31 2.37
N LEU A 118 14.29 5.93 1.40
CA LEU A 118 13.65 6.46 0.19
C LEU A 118 14.23 5.74 -1.03
N PHE A 119 13.43 4.85 -1.62
CA PHE A 119 13.75 4.22 -2.90
C PHE A 119 12.77 4.67 -3.98
N PRO A 120 13.24 4.89 -5.22
CA PRO A 120 12.35 5.12 -6.35
C PRO A 120 11.30 4.00 -6.44
N PRO A 121 10.01 4.34 -6.57
CA PRO A 121 8.98 3.33 -6.74
C PRO A 121 9.25 2.51 -7.99
N SER A 122 8.99 1.22 -7.86
CA SER A 122 9.35 0.22 -8.86
C SER A 122 8.23 -0.79 -9.03
N GLN A 123 8.35 -1.61 -10.07
CA GLN A 123 7.36 -2.63 -10.40
C GLN A 123 7.83 -4.00 -9.91
N LYS A 124 6.89 -4.80 -9.41
CA LYS A 124 7.10 -6.21 -9.09
C LYS A 124 5.96 -7.03 -9.68
N ARG A 125 6.26 -8.28 -10.06
CA ARG A 125 5.23 -9.26 -10.41
C ARG A 125 5.10 -10.26 -9.28
N ILE A 126 3.87 -10.47 -8.81
CA ILE A 126 3.52 -11.50 -7.83
C ILE A 126 2.53 -12.43 -8.52
N GLN A 127 2.89 -13.70 -8.70
CA GLN A 127 2.12 -14.65 -9.52
C GLN A 127 1.69 -14.09 -10.88
N LYS A 128 2.63 -13.44 -11.60
CA LYS A 128 2.41 -12.77 -12.90
C LYS A 128 1.50 -11.53 -12.87
N ILE A 129 0.91 -11.17 -11.74
CA ILE A 129 0.12 -9.95 -11.55
C ILE A 129 1.05 -8.78 -11.28
N LYS A 130 0.81 -7.64 -11.94
CA LYS A 130 1.67 -6.46 -11.82
C LYS A 130 1.29 -5.62 -10.59
N PHE A 131 2.29 -5.27 -9.79
CA PHE A 131 2.19 -4.34 -8.68
C PHE A 131 3.23 -3.22 -8.83
N PHE A 132 2.88 -2.02 -8.41
CA PHE A 132 3.88 -1.04 -7.98
C PHE A 132 4.13 -1.20 -6.50
N TYR A 133 5.34 -0.85 -6.05
CA TYR A 133 5.63 -0.71 -4.64
C TYR A 133 6.38 0.58 -4.37
N PHE A 134 6.08 1.15 -3.21
CA PHE A 134 6.53 2.46 -2.77
C PHE A 134 7.03 2.36 -1.32
N HIS A 135 7.93 3.26 -0.94
CA HIS A 135 8.44 3.37 0.42
C HIS A 135 8.06 4.73 1.00
N ILE A 136 7.46 4.72 2.19
CA ILE A 136 7.24 5.92 3.00
C ILE A 136 7.75 5.61 4.41
N GLY A 137 8.95 6.10 4.71
CA GLY A 137 9.64 5.79 5.96
C GLY A 137 9.97 4.30 6.07
N GLN A 138 9.37 3.63 7.06
CA GLN A 138 9.53 2.18 7.30
C GLN A 138 8.42 1.33 6.66
N VAL A 139 7.39 1.97 6.11
CA VAL A 139 6.25 1.27 5.50
C VAL A 139 6.49 1.14 4.00
N ILE A 140 6.29 -0.07 3.51
CA ILE A 140 6.21 -0.39 2.09
C ILE A 140 4.75 -0.71 1.80
N PHE A 141 4.23 -0.17 0.72
CA PHE A 141 2.93 -0.57 0.23
C PHE A 141 3.01 -0.98 -1.22
N TYR A 142 2.20 -1.96 -1.56
CA TYR A 142 2.09 -2.52 -2.90
C TYR A 142 0.71 -2.17 -3.44
N ILE A 143 0.62 -1.73 -4.68
CA ILE A 143 -0.64 -1.40 -5.36
C ILE A 143 -0.72 -2.20 -6.65
N LYS A 144 -1.76 -3.02 -6.78
CA LYS A 144 -2.03 -3.80 -7.99
C LYS A 144 -2.36 -2.87 -9.15
N ILE A 145 -1.74 -3.09 -10.30
CA ILE A 145 -2.09 -2.43 -11.58
C ILE A 145 -2.30 -3.50 -12.63
N ASP A 146 -3.44 -4.18 -12.50
CA ASP A 146 -3.82 -5.33 -13.32
C ASP A 146 -5.34 -5.55 -13.25
N LYS A 147 -5.96 -5.89 -14.38
CA LYS A 147 -7.39 -6.25 -14.45
C LYS A 147 -7.66 -7.65 -13.91
N ARG A 148 -6.66 -8.52 -13.85
CA ARG A 148 -6.81 -9.88 -13.33
C ARG A 148 -7.10 -9.85 -11.83
N ALA A 149 -7.77 -10.89 -11.36
CA ALA A 149 -8.08 -11.06 -9.94
C ALA A 149 -6.79 -11.04 -9.10
N THR A 150 -6.90 -10.48 -7.90
CA THR A 150 -5.79 -10.52 -6.95
C THR A 150 -5.60 -11.96 -6.49
N PRO A 151 -4.36 -12.49 -6.44
CA PRO A 151 -4.11 -13.85 -5.98
C PRO A 151 -4.78 -14.13 -4.64
N GLN A 152 -5.36 -15.33 -4.50
CA GLN A 152 -6.14 -15.70 -3.33
C GLN A 152 -5.29 -15.67 -2.06
N GLU A 153 -3.98 -15.90 -2.19
CA GLU A 153 -3.00 -15.83 -1.12
C GLU A 153 -2.97 -14.43 -0.53
N LEU A 154 -3.07 -13.37 -1.34
CA LEU A 154 -2.98 -11.99 -0.83
C LEU A 154 -4.27 -11.52 -0.14
N GLN A 155 -5.41 -12.21 -0.32
CA GLN A 155 -6.71 -11.75 0.20
C GLN A 155 -6.75 -11.44 1.71
N PRO A 156 -6.07 -12.20 2.60
CA PRO A 156 -6.06 -11.93 4.03
C PRO A 156 -5.31 -10.64 4.43
N ILE A 157 -4.49 -10.09 3.54
CA ILE A 157 -3.59 -8.97 3.86
C ILE A 157 -3.87 -7.71 3.04
N ILE A 158 -4.68 -7.81 1.98
CA ILE A 158 -5.09 -6.63 1.24
C ILE A 158 -6.07 -5.80 2.07
N LEU A 159 -6.15 -4.51 1.78
CA LEU A 159 -7.16 -3.65 2.38
C LEU A 159 -8.57 -4.16 2.08
N GLN A 160 -9.41 -4.23 3.12
CA GLN A 160 -10.83 -4.58 3.05
C GLN A 160 -11.69 -3.50 3.74
N PRO A 161 -12.92 -3.20 3.25
CA PRO A 161 -13.84 -2.26 3.88
C PRO A 161 -14.11 -2.57 5.36
N SER A 162 -14.19 -3.86 5.67
CA SER A 162 -14.29 -4.39 7.03
C SER A 162 -13.14 -5.38 7.24
N GLY A 163 -12.31 -5.13 8.22
CA GLY A 163 -11.22 -6.04 8.57
C GLY A 163 -10.04 -5.33 9.23
N LYS A 164 -9.05 -6.15 9.56
CA LYS A 164 -7.78 -5.69 10.13
C LYS A 164 -6.92 -5.08 9.04
N LEU A 165 -6.24 -3.98 9.35
CA LEU A 165 -5.14 -3.50 8.51
C LEU A 165 -3.90 -4.29 8.86
N VAL A 166 -3.46 -5.18 7.97
CA VAL A 166 -2.26 -6.01 8.19
C VAL A 166 -1.01 -5.31 7.66
N LEU A 167 0.06 -5.31 8.47
CA LEU A 167 1.40 -4.86 8.12
C LEU A 167 2.35 -6.05 8.30
N MET A 168 2.78 -6.64 7.19
CA MET A 168 3.70 -7.79 7.24
C MET A 168 5.12 -7.34 7.57
N THR A 169 5.83 -8.07 8.42
CA THR A 169 7.26 -7.84 8.61
C THR A 169 8.03 -8.37 7.41
N LEU A 170 8.91 -7.54 6.84
CA LEU A 170 9.95 -8.00 5.90
C LEU A 170 11.28 -8.12 6.65
N SER A 171 11.92 -9.29 6.52
CA SER A 171 13.27 -9.48 7.04
C SER A 171 14.31 -8.96 6.06
N HIS A 172 15.26 -8.16 6.55
CA HIS A 172 16.41 -7.70 5.77
C HIS A 172 17.46 -8.79 5.50
N LYS A 173 17.38 -9.95 6.17
CA LYS A 173 18.39 -11.01 6.07
C LYS A 173 18.32 -11.80 4.76
N ASP A 174 17.25 -11.64 3.99
CA ASP A 174 17.14 -12.24 2.66
C ASP A 174 16.35 -11.34 1.67
N PRO A 175 16.95 -10.23 1.21
CA PRO A 175 16.28 -9.27 0.33
C PRO A 175 16.06 -9.83 -1.09
N ALA A 176 16.77 -10.89 -1.49
CA ALA A 176 16.64 -11.54 -2.78
C ALA A 176 15.50 -12.59 -2.79
N ASN A 177 15.16 -13.17 -1.64
CA ASN A 177 14.23 -14.29 -1.51
C ASN A 177 13.09 -14.06 -0.49
N PHE A 178 12.81 -12.81 -0.08
CA PHE A 178 11.56 -12.53 0.63
C PHE A 178 10.38 -12.68 -0.34
N ASP A 179 9.97 -13.94 -0.48
CA ASP A 179 8.78 -14.34 -1.16
C ASP A 179 7.61 -13.92 -0.27
N ILE A 180 6.96 -12.83 -0.67
CA ILE A 180 5.75 -12.31 -0.05
C ILE A 180 4.74 -13.45 0.16
N LEU A 181 4.71 -14.44 -0.74
CA LEU A 181 3.82 -15.58 -0.65
C LEU A 181 4.16 -16.51 0.53
N LYS A 182 5.45 -16.77 0.81
CA LYS A 182 5.87 -17.58 1.97
C LYS A 182 5.49 -16.92 3.30
N GLY A 183 5.59 -15.58 3.38
CA GLY A 183 5.14 -14.84 4.56
C GLY A 183 3.63 -14.98 4.78
N ILE A 184 2.87 -15.01 3.69
CA ILE A 184 1.42 -15.05 3.68
C ILE A 184 0.83 -16.42 4.00
N GLU A 185 1.45 -17.51 3.53
CA GLU A 185 1.03 -18.87 3.88
C GLU A 185 0.94 -19.04 5.40
N ARG A 186 1.88 -18.45 6.12
CA ARG A 186 1.93 -18.50 7.59
C ARG A 186 0.87 -17.65 8.27
N ILE A 187 0.41 -16.60 7.61
CA ILE A 187 -0.64 -15.70 8.12
C ILE A 187 -2.01 -16.38 8.06
N ARG A 188 -2.29 -17.21 7.04
CA ARG A 188 -3.57 -17.93 6.92
C ARG A 188 -3.89 -18.78 8.15
N HIS A 189 -2.87 -19.32 8.80
CA HIS A 189 -2.98 -20.14 10.00
C HIS A 189 -3.10 -19.34 11.31
N GLY A 190 -2.82 -18.03 11.30
CA GLY A 190 -2.81 -17.18 12.50
C GLY A 190 -3.94 -16.16 12.61
N ILE A 191 -4.89 -16.14 11.65
CA ILE A 191 -6.00 -15.15 11.59
C ILE A 191 -7.36 -15.76 12.00
N GLU A 192 -7.45 -17.05 12.32
CA GLU A 192 -8.67 -17.67 12.87
C GLU A 192 -8.93 -17.31 14.35
#